data_AF-A0A819K4U9-F1
#
_entry.id   AF-A0A819K4U9-F1
#
_cell.length_a   1.000
_cell.length_b   1.000
_cell.length_c   1.000
_cell.angle_alpha   90.00
_cell.angle_beta   90.00
_cell.angle_gamma   90.00
#
_symmetry.space_group_name_H-M   'P 1'
#
loop_
_entity.id
_entity.type
_entity.pdbx_description
1 polymer ?
#
loop_
_entity_poly.entity_id
_entity_poly.type
_entity_poly.pdbx_seq_one_letter_code
_entity_poly.pdbx_strand_id
1 'polypeptide(L)'
;TSYSLAVLHMNKQILNSLNISFGINLVDQCVEIDNCVAEILSTDHSQFVLNLDAKSKYSNLTRNQMQELSLINVLNFLINQNIVDKDTHIAITSWTTWPIETGQQTNELRSGGMAHTANEIFEQILIPHSFAK
;
A
#
# COMPACT_ATOMS: atom_id res chain seq x y z
N THR A 1 9.37 9.84 -10.48
CA THR A 1 8.11 9.92 -9.69
C THR A 1 7.15 10.96 -10.23
N SER A 2 7.55 12.23 -10.46
CA SER A 2 6.64 13.30 -10.91
C SER A 2 5.87 13.00 -12.21
N TYR A 3 6.55 12.49 -13.25
CA TYR A 3 5.90 12.10 -14.51
C TYR A 3 4.85 11.00 -14.29
N SER A 4 5.20 9.95 -13.53
CA SER A 4 4.29 8.84 -13.23
C SER A 4 3.03 9.30 -12.48
N LEU A 5 3.19 10.21 -11.50
CA LEU A 5 2.05 10.80 -10.78
C LEU A 5 1.15 11.60 -11.73
N ALA A 6 1.73 12.41 -12.62
CA ALA A 6 0.96 13.17 -13.60
C ALA A 6 0.14 12.26 -14.54
N VAL A 7 0.72 11.14 -14.98
CA VAL A 7 0.02 10.14 -15.80
C VAL A 7 -1.13 9.50 -15.03
N LEU A 8 -0.94 9.15 -13.75
CA LEU A 8 -2.00 8.59 -12.93
C LEU A 8 -3.16 9.58 -12.73
N HIS A 9 -2.86 10.85 -12.47
CA HIS A 9 -3.87 11.90 -12.38
C HIS A 9 -4.66 12.06 -13.68
N MET A 10 -3.96 12.11 -14.82
CA MET A 10 -4.59 12.25 -16.13
C MET A 10 -5.50 11.05 -16.43
N ASN A 11 -5.05 9.82 -16.19
CA ASN A 11 -5.86 8.62 -16.41
C ASN A 11 -7.10 8.60 -15.51
N LYS A 12 -6.95 8.98 -14.24
CA LYS A 12 -8.07 9.10 -13.31
C LYS A 12 -9.11 10.13 -13.79
N GLN A 13 -8.66 11.31 -14.26
CA GLN A 13 -9.54 12.33 -14.82
C GLN A 13 -10.29 11.84 -16.06
N ILE A 14 -9.61 11.14 -16.97
CA ILE A 14 -10.21 10.57 -18.18
C ILE A 14 -11.29 9.55 -17.81
N LEU A 15 -11.00 8.61 -16.91
CA LEU A 15 -11.99 7.61 -16.49
C LEU A 15 -13.20 8.25 -15.80
N ASN A 16 -12.97 9.22 -14.92
CA ASN A 16 -14.04 9.95 -14.25
C ASN A 16 -14.94 10.70 -15.24
N SER A 17 -14.38 11.27 -16.32
CA SER A 17 -15.17 11.92 -17.39
C SER A 17 -16.11 10.95 -18.14
N LEU A 18 -15.81 9.65 -18.07
CA LEU A 18 -16.60 8.58 -18.65
C LEU A 18 -17.49 7.87 -17.62
N ASN A 19 -17.57 8.39 -16.38
CA ASN A 19 -18.27 7.78 -15.24
C ASN A 19 -17.75 6.35 -14.91
N ILE A 20 -16.44 6.13 -15.09
CA ILE A 20 -15.74 4.89 -14.75
C ILE A 20 -14.83 5.16 -13.56
N SER A 21 -14.94 4.35 -12.50
CA SER A 21 -14.07 4.45 -11.33
C SER A 21 -12.62 4.06 -11.66
N PHE A 22 -11.67 4.79 -11.09
CA PHE A 22 -10.24 4.45 -11.20
C PHE A 22 -9.91 3.29 -10.25
N GLY A 23 -9.14 2.32 -10.72
CA GLY A 23 -8.76 1.13 -9.94
C GLY A 23 -7.25 1.03 -9.76
N ILE A 24 -6.80 0.64 -8.56
CA ILE A 24 -5.39 0.43 -8.25
C ILE A 24 -5.22 -0.90 -7.52
N ASN A 25 -4.25 -1.69 -7.98
CA ASN A 25 -3.71 -2.80 -7.21
C ASN A 25 -2.61 -2.26 -6.29
N LEU A 26 -2.82 -2.35 -4.98
CA LEU A 26 -1.79 -2.09 -3.99
C LEU A 26 -0.90 -3.33 -3.91
N VAL A 27 0.36 -3.17 -4.32
CA VAL A 27 1.34 -4.26 -4.43
C VAL A 27 2.61 -3.86 -3.70
N ASP A 28 3.16 -4.78 -2.93
CA ASP A 28 4.47 -4.61 -2.31
C ASP A 28 5.57 -4.63 -3.38
N GLN A 29 6.43 -3.62 -3.38
CA GLN A 29 7.49 -3.44 -4.38
C GLN A 29 8.75 -4.26 -4.07
N CYS A 30 8.74 -4.98 -2.96
CA CYS A 30 9.83 -5.84 -2.52
C CYS A 30 9.93 -7.14 -3.32
N VAL A 31 11.15 -7.52 -3.67
CA VAL A 31 11.44 -8.82 -4.30
C VAL A 31 11.55 -9.94 -3.26
N GLU A 32 11.45 -11.19 -3.73
CA GLU A 32 11.38 -12.38 -2.86
C GLU A 32 12.58 -12.63 -1.95
N ILE A 33 13.73 -12.00 -2.18
CA ILE A 33 14.95 -12.26 -1.40
C ILE A 33 15.29 -11.15 -0.40
N ASP A 34 14.72 -9.96 -0.54
CA ASP A 34 15.15 -8.78 0.20
C ASP A 34 14.25 -8.52 1.42
N ASN A 35 14.86 -8.11 2.54
CA ASN A 35 14.14 -7.53 3.66
C ASN A 35 13.97 -6.04 3.39
N CYS A 36 12.89 -5.69 2.71
CA CYS A 36 12.64 -4.30 2.35
C CYS A 36 11.30 -3.76 2.80
N VAL A 37 11.23 -2.44 2.84
CA VAL A 37 10.04 -1.66 3.16
C VAL A 37 10.01 -0.46 2.22
N ALA A 38 8.86 -0.22 1.62
CA ALA A 38 8.53 1.06 1.03
C ALA A 38 8.44 2.15 2.11
N GLU A 39 9.27 3.18 2.03
CA GLU A 39 9.32 4.26 3.02
C GLU A 39 8.96 5.62 2.41
N ILE A 40 8.19 6.40 3.17
CA ILE A 40 7.97 7.83 2.90
C ILE A 40 9.10 8.60 3.60
N LEU A 41 9.98 9.25 2.84
CA LEU A 41 11.06 10.08 3.39
C LEU A 41 10.61 11.49 3.75
N SER A 42 9.64 12.02 3.02
CA SER A 42 9.07 13.34 3.26
C SER A 42 7.65 13.40 2.73
N THR A 43 6.77 14.01 3.52
CA THR A 43 5.39 14.36 3.15
C THR A 43 5.31 15.66 2.36
N ASP A 44 6.28 16.56 2.57
CA ASP A 44 6.28 17.91 2.01
C ASP A 44 6.84 17.92 0.58
N HIS A 45 7.82 17.05 0.33
CA HIS A 45 8.34 16.76 -0.99
C HIS A 45 8.20 15.25 -1.18
N SER A 46 7.12 14.82 -1.83
CA SER A 46 6.68 13.43 -1.94
C SER A 46 7.80 12.49 -2.40
N GLN A 47 8.60 12.03 -1.45
CA GLN A 47 9.76 11.18 -1.67
C GLN A 47 9.44 9.83 -1.09
N PHE A 48 9.40 8.86 -1.98
CA PHE A 48 9.13 7.48 -1.70
C PHE A 48 10.36 6.69 -2.12
N VAL A 49 10.90 5.88 -1.22
CA VAL A 49 12.08 5.05 -1.48
C VAL A 49 11.82 3.62 -1.05
N LEU A 50 12.49 2.71 -1.73
CA LEU A 50 12.54 1.32 -1.31
C LEU A 50 13.78 1.13 -0.44
N ASN A 51 13.60 0.93 0.86
CA ASN A 51 14.69 0.59 1.77
C ASN A 51 14.99 -0.90 1.63
N LEU A 52 16.09 -1.25 0.95
CA LEU A 52 16.48 -2.65 0.68
C LEU A 52 17.10 -3.39 1.88
N ASP A 53 17.46 -2.67 2.94
CA ASP A 53 17.96 -3.24 4.20
C ASP A 53 17.10 -2.75 5.38
N ALA A 54 15.80 -3.00 5.27
CA ALA A 54 14.83 -2.56 6.25
C ALA A 54 15.07 -3.18 7.64
N LYS A 55 15.77 -4.32 7.74
CA LYS A 55 16.13 -4.93 9.04
C LYS A 55 17.06 -4.07 9.88
N SER A 56 17.90 -3.23 9.27
CA SER A 56 18.75 -2.30 10.00
C SER A 56 17.94 -1.30 10.83
N LYS A 57 16.74 -0.93 10.36
CA LYS A 57 15.84 0.06 10.97
C LYS A 57 14.67 -0.57 11.73
N TYR A 58 14.14 -1.67 11.19
CA TYR A 58 12.97 -2.40 11.70
C TYR A 58 13.36 -3.80 12.17
N SER A 59 14.38 -3.89 13.03
CA SER A 59 14.95 -5.17 13.49
C SER A 59 13.95 -6.11 14.17
N ASN A 60 12.86 -5.57 14.72
CA ASN A 60 11.85 -6.32 15.46
C ASN A 60 10.66 -6.74 14.59
N LEU A 61 10.58 -6.29 13.34
CA LEU A 61 9.50 -6.68 12.44
C LEU A 61 9.85 -7.98 11.72
N THR A 62 8.88 -8.88 11.69
CA THR A 62 8.92 -10.04 10.79
C THR A 62 8.78 -9.57 9.35
N ARG A 63 9.14 -10.43 8.39
CA ARG A 63 8.99 -10.12 6.97
C ARG A 63 7.54 -9.79 6.57
N ASN A 64 6.59 -10.60 7.03
CA ASN A 64 5.16 -10.36 6.89
C ASN A 64 4.76 -8.95 7.37
N GLN A 65 5.22 -8.55 8.55
CA GLN A 65 4.94 -7.22 9.10
C GLN A 65 5.61 -6.09 8.32
N MET A 66 6.81 -6.32 7.78
CA MET A 66 7.48 -5.35 6.89
C MET A 66 6.69 -5.15 5.59
N GLN A 67 6.11 -6.20 5.02
CA GLN A 67 5.26 -6.06 3.83
C GLN A 67 3.95 -5.31 4.11
N GLU A 68 3.30 -5.61 5.23
CA GLU A 68 2.13 -4.85 5.68
C GLU A 68 2.45 -3.37 5.81
N LEU A 69 3.55 -3.03 6.50
CA LEU A 69 4.04 -1.67 6.62
C LEU A 69 4.33 -1.03 5.25
N SER A 70 4.95 -1.79 4.34
CA SER A 70 5.24 -1.36 2.97
C SER A 70 3.95 -0.97 2.23
N LEU A 71 2.93 -1.83 2.25
CA LEU A 71 1.63 -1.57 1.62
C LEU A 71 0.92 -0.36 2.23
N ILE A 72 0.89 -0.25 3.57
CA ILE A 72 0.32 0.91 4.26
C ILE A 72 1.03 2.21 3.86
N ASN A 73 2.37 2.20 3.77
CA ASN A 73 3.14 3.36 3.34
C ASN A 73 2.87 3.72 1.87
N VAL A 74 2.74 2.75 0.98
CA VAL A 74 2.34 3.00 -0.42
C VAL A 74 0.96 3.65 -0.46
N LEU A 75 -0.01 3.14 0.29
CA LEU A 75 -1.36 3.71 0.34
C LEU A 75 -1.35 5.16 0.82
N ASN A 76 -0.68 5.42 1.95
CA ASN A 76 -0.57 6.77 2.51
C ASN A 76 0.10 7.74 1.53
N PHE A 77 1.13 7.28 0.81
CA PHE A 77 1.73 8.07 -0.25
C PHE A 77 0.72 8.42 -1.35
N LEU A 78 -0.04 7.43 -1.86
CA LEU A 78 -1.04 7.64 -2.91
C LEU A 78 -2.20 8.55 -2.45
N ILE A 79 -2.64 8.44 -1.20
CA ILE A 79 -3.63 9.35 -0.59
C ILE A 79 -3.08 10.78 -0.55
N ASN A 80 -1.85 10.96 -0.03
CA ASN A 80 -1.21 12.28 0.05
C ASN A 80 -0.99 12.90 -1.34
N GLN A 81 -0.84 12.08 -2.38
CA GLN A 81 -0.74 12.54 -3.76
C GLN A 81 -2.11 12.77 -4.43
N ASN A 82 -3.24 12.64 -3.73
CA ASN A 82 -4.60 12.73 -4.30
C ASN A 82 -4.85 11.72 -5.45
N ILE A 83 -4.16 10.59 -5.43
CA ILE A 83 -4.36 9.49 -6.36
C ILE A 83 -5.46 8.56 -5.86
N VAL A 84 -5.47 8.27 -4.56
CA VAL A 84 -6.54 7.52 -3.89
C VAL A 84 -7.51 8.48 -3.20
N ASP A 85 -8.80 8.27 -3.45
CA ASP A 85 -9.93 8.95 -2.81
C ASP A 85 -11.17 8.02 -2.82
N LYS A 86 -12.33 8.56 -2.44
CA LYS A 86 -13.62 7.86 -2.38
C LYS A 86 -14.11 7.21 -3.67
N ASP A 87 -13.61 7.64 -4.83
CA ASP A 87 -14.05 7.13 -6.13
C ASP A 87 -13.01 6.14 -6.70
N THR A 88 -12.00 5.80 -5.90
CA THR A 88 -10.92 4.88 -6.25
C THR A 88 -11.19 3.49 -5.70
N HIS A 89 -11.22 2.47 -6.55
CA HIS A 89 -11.27 1.07 -6.14
C HIS A 89 -9.86 0.55 -5.85
N ILE A 90 -9.69 -0.12 -4.71
CA ILE A 90 -8.40 -0.66 -4.29
C ILE A 90 -8.52 -2.17 -4.13
N ALA A 91 -7.55 -2.89 -4.69
CA ALA A 91 -7.35 -4.31 -4.43
C ALA A 91 -5.96 -4.52 -3.84
N ILE A 92 -5.86 -5.31 -2.77
CA ILE A 92 -4.57 -5.66 -2.16
C ILE A 92 -4.09 -6.93 -2.84
N THR A 93 -2.85 -6.91 -3.32
CA THR A 93 -2.28 -8.01 -4.10
C THR A 93 -0.82 -8.20 -3.75
N SER A 94 -0.31 -9.40 -3.96
CA SER A 94 1.12 -9.70 -3.86
C SER A 94 1.61 -10.35 -5.14
N TRP A 95 2.81 -9.96 -5.58
CA TRP A 95 3.55 -10.60 -6.68
C TRP A 95 4.62 -11.56 -6.17
N THR A 96 4.69 -11.76 -4.86
CA THR A 96 5.65 -12.65 -4.21
C THR A 96 4.93 -13.79 -3.50
N THR A 97 5.67 -14.79 -3.03
CA THR A 97 5.18 -15.81 -2.11
C THR A 97 4.81 -15.30 -0.71
N TRP A 98 4.93 -13.99 -0.46
CA TRP A 98 4.68 -13.35 0.82
C TRP A 98 3.46 -12.39 0.77
N PRO A 99 2.74 -12.15 1.87
CA PRO A 99 2.97 -12.73 3.19
C PRO A 99 2.68 -14.23 3.17
N ILE A 100 3.46 -14.99 3.92
CA ILE A 100 3.14 -16.41 4.13
C ILE A 100 1.95 -16.43 5.08
N GLU A 101 0.85 -17.05 4.64
CA GLU A 101 -0.38 -17.17 5.42
C GLU A 101 -0.58 -18.62 5.88
N THR A 102 0.16 -19.03 6.91
CA THR A 102 0.03 -20.36 7.49
C THR A 102 -0.55 -20.29 8.91
N GLY A 103 -1.46 -21.22 9.23
CA GLY A 103 -2.06 -21.34 10.55
C GLY A 103 -2.80 -20.08 10.99
N GLN A 104 -2.27 -19.37 11.99
CA GLN A 104 -2.90 -18.18 12.56
C GLN A 104 -2.68 -16.89 11.75
N GLN A 105 -1.87 -16.91 10.68
CA GLN A 105 -1.61 -15.73 9.85
C GLN A 105 -2.79 -15.37 8.93
N THR A 106 -3.79 -16.24 8.78
CA THR A 106 -5.06 -15.93 8.11
C THR A 106 -6.04 -15.17 9.02
N ASN A 107 -5.67 -14.94 10.29
CA ASN A 107 -6.49 -14.21 11.25
C ASN A 107 -6.25 -12.71 11.13
N GLU A 108 -7.32 -11.93 10.96
CA GLU A 108 -7.33 -10.47 10.88
C GLU A 108 -6.74 -9.76 12.11
N LEU A 109 -6.58 -10.47 13.23
CA LEU A 109 -5.98 -9.95 14.47
C LEU A 109 -4.47 -10.17 14.58
N ARG A 110 -3.85 -10.88 13.62
CA ARG A 110 -2.42 -11.18 13.65
C ARG A 110 -1.69 -10.38 12.58
N SER A 111 -0.87 -9.43 13.02
CA SER A 111 -0.13 -8.53 12.13
C SER A 111 0.72 -9.26 11.08
N GLY A 112 0.74 -8.69 9.88
CA GLY A 112 1.50 -9.15 8.73
C GLY A 112 0.84 -10.25 7.88
N GLY A 113 -0.38 -10.68 8.19
CA GLY A 113 -1.20 -11.46 7.24
C GLY A 113 -1.92 -10.55 6.24
N MET A 114 -2.30 -11.03 5.06
CA MET A 114 -3.11 -10.23 4.13
C MET A 114 -4.43 -9.83 4.75
N ALA A 115 -5.06 -10.72 5.52
CA ALA A 115 -6.31 -10.43 6.22
C ALA A 115 -6.16 -9.24 7.19
N HIS A 116 -5.10 -9.24 8.00
CA HIS A 116 -4.80 -8.12 8.91
C HIS A 116 -4.43 -6.86 8.12
N THR A 117 -3.59 -6.96 7.09
CA THR A 117 -3.25 -5.81 6.25
C THR A 117 -4.47 -5.20 5.57
N ALA A 118 -5.42 -6.02 5.12
CA ALA A 118 -6.69 -5.55 4.56
C ALA A 118 -7.53 -4.83 5.63
N ASN A 119 -7.63 -5.38 6.83
CA ASN A 119 -8.31 -4.74 7.94
C ASN A 119 -7.69 -3.37 8.28
N GLU A 120 -6.37 -3.28 8.41
CA GLU A 120 -5.64 -2.02 8.63
C GLU A 120 -5.94 -1.00 7.52
N ILE A 121 -5.90 -1.41 6.25
CA ILE A 121 -6.15 -0.53 5.10
C ILE A 121 -7.61 -0.06 5.07
N PHE A 122 -8.58 -0.96 5.12
CA PHE A 122 -9.98 -0.61 4.92
C PHE A 122 -10.58 0.05 6.17
N GLU A 123 -10.43 -0.57 7.34
CA GLU A 123 -11.09 -0.10 8.57
C GLU A 123 -10.37 1.09 9.21
N GLN A 124 -9.04 1.18 9.11
CA GLN A 124 -8.29 2.24 9.81
C GLN A 124 -7.90 3.40 8.90
N ILE A 125 -7.77 3.18 7.59
CA ILE A 125 -7.36 4.21 6.65
C ILE A 125 -8.51 4.63 5.75
N LEU A 126 -9.11 3.72 4.96
CA LEU A 126 -10.07 4.13 3.93
C LEU A 126 -11.42 4.57 4.50
N ILE A 127 -12.06 3.77 5.35
CA ILE A 127 -13.38 4.07 5.92
C ILE A 127 -13.36 5.37 6.75
N PRO A 128 -12.38 5.60 7.67
CA PRO A 128 -12.34 6.83 8.45
C PRO A 128 -12.16 8.09 7.61
N HIS A 129 -11.49 7.98 6.46
CA HIS A 129 -11.34 9.07 5.49
C HIS A 129 -12.50 9.15 4.49
N SER A 130 -13.56 8.34 4.67
CA SER A 130 -14.72 8.24 3.76
C SER A 130 -14.33 7.82 2.33
N PHE A 131 -13.25 7.07 2.18
CA PHE A 131 -12.77 6.55 0.90
C PHE A 131 -13.32 5.16 0.55
N ALA A 132 -13.86 4.44 1.54
CA ALA A 132 -14.56 3.18 1.38
C ALA A 132 -15.83 3.16 2.25
N LYS A 133 -16.74 2.22 1.98
CA LYS A 133 -17.99 2.00 2.72
C LYS A 133 -18.17 0.54 3.06
#